data_AF-A0A7Y3GE07-F1
#
_entry.id   AF-A0A7Y3GE07-F1
#
_cell.length_a   1.000
_cell.length_b   1.000
_cell.length_c   1.000
_cell.angle_alpha   90.00
_cell.angle_beta   90.00
_cell.angle_gamma   90.00
#
_symmetry.space_group_name_H-M   'P 1'
#
loop_
_entity.id
_entity.type
_entity.pdbx_description
1 polymer ?
#
loop_
_entity_poly.entity_id
_entity_poly.type
_entity_poly.pdbx_seq_one_letter_code
_entity_poly.pdbx_strand_id
1 'polypeptide(L)'
;MKKALAIGWVNIVRFMRERANLFFVFAFPLLLILLLGAMYGGGFDTKVGVLVEGPGGPLADRLVAAVEDLDETTVVAYDSEPSLIDAVQRGRADGGLVIPSGYDAALVEGGR
;
A
#
# COMPACT_ATOMS: atom_id res chain seq x y z
N MET A 1 34.56 -39.07 15.37
CA MET A 1 33.50 -38.55 14.45
C MET A 1 32.20 -39.37 14.47
N LYS A 2 32.22 -40.70 14.34
CA LYS A 2 31.00 -41.54 14.35
C LYS A 2 30.10 -41.34 15.58
N LYS A 3 30.68 -41.17 16.78
CA LYS A 3 29.94 -40.90 18.03
C LYS A 3 29.20 -39.56 18.02
N ALA A 4 29.83 -38.50 17.49
CA ALA A 4 29.21 -37.18 17.39
C ALA A 4 28.04 -37.19 16.39
N LEU A 5 28.19 -37.88 15.25
CA LEU A 5 27.11 -38.08 14.28
C LEU A 5 25.95 -38.87 14.86
N ALA A 6 26.23 -39.93 15.63
CA ALA A 6 25.19 -40.72 16.30
C ALA A 6 24.40 -39.86 17.32
N ILE A 7 25.09 -39.02 18.10
CA ILE A 7 24.45 -38.10 19.04
C ILE A 7 23.60 -37.06 18.29
N GLY A 8 24.15 -36.46 17.21
CA GLY A 8 23.42 -35.51 16.37
C GLY A 8 22.15 -36.12 15.77
N TRP A 9 22.24 -37.34 15.24
CA TRP A 9 21.11 -38.06 14.67
C TRP A 9 20.00 -38.32 15.69
N VAL A 10 20.36 -38.81 16.88
CA VAL A 10 19.38 -39.06 17.95
C VAL A 10 18.67 -37.77 18.37
N ASN A 11 19.40 -36.65 18.47
CA ASN A 11 18.81 -35.36 18.81
C ASN A 11 17.84 -34.86 17.74
N ILE A 12 18.18 -34.98 16.45
CA ILE A 12 17.28 -34.61 15.35
C ILE A 12 16.00 -35.44 15.38
N VAL A 13 16.11 -36.76 15.57
CA VAL A 13 14.93 -37.65 15.64
C VAL A 13 14.05 -37.34 16.85
N ARG A 14 14.64 -37.04 18.02
CA ARG A 14 13.88 -36.60 19.20
C ARG A 14 13.19 -35.26 18.95
N PHE A 15 13.92 -34.31 18.37
CA PHE A 15 13.42 -32.98 18.06
C PHE A 15 12.21 -33.05 17.11
N MET A 16 12.30 -33.85 16.05
CA MET A 16 11.20 -34.07 15.09
C MET A 16 10.02 -34.86 15.67
N ARG A 17 10.20 -35.66 16.73
CA ARG A 17 9.11 -36.39 17.40
C ARG A 17 8.29 -35.54 18.36
N GLU A 18 8.84 -34.41 18.80
CA GLU A 18 8.16 -33.47 19.67
C GLU A 18 7.33 -32.50 18.85
N ARG A 19 6.00 -32.66 18.90
CA ARG A 19 5.05 -31.86 18.10
C ARG A 19 5.20 -30.35 18.34
N ALA A 20 5.52 -29.94 19.57
CA ALA A 20 5.77 -28.55 19.91
C ALA A 20 6.98 -27.97 19.16
N ASN A 21 8.07 -28.73 19.05
CA ASN A 21 9.28 -28.29 18.37
C ASN A 21 9.05 -28.06 16.87
N LEU A 22 8.31 -28.95 16.23
CA LEU A 22 7.90 -28.77 14.83
C LEU A 22 7.02 -27.54 14.65
N PHE A 23 6.07 -27.31 15.56
CA PHE A 23 5.23 -26.12 15.52
C PHE A 23 6.06 -24.84 15.61
N PHE A 24 6.96 -24.75 16.59
CA PHE A 24 7.76 -23.53 16.79
C PHE A 24 8.79 -23.28 15.68
N VAL A 25 9.33 -24.30 15.03
CA VAL A 25 10.32 -24.12 13.95
C VAL A 25 9.68 -23.84 12.59
N PHE A 26 8.51 -24.41 12.31
CA PHE A 26 7.89 -24.28 10.99
C PHE A 26 6.61 -23.46 11.03
N ALA A 27 5.66 -23.85 11.87
CA ALA A 27 4.33 -23.23 11.87
C ALA A 27 4.38 -21.80 12.43
N PHE A 28 5.06 -21.57 13.55
CA PHE A 28 5.10 -20.25 14.16
C PHE A 28 5.77 -19.17 13.26
N PRO A 29 6.93 -19.43 12.64
CA PRO A 29 7.51 -18.47 11.69
C PRO A 29 6.63 -18.26 10.46
N LEU A 30 6.02 -19.32 9.93
CA LEU A 30 5.09 -19.20 8.80
C LEU A 30 3.86 -18.36 9.19
N LEU A 31 3.30 -18.58 10.38
CA LEU A 31 2.20 -17.79 10.92
C LEU A 31 2.60 -16.32 11.08
N LEU A 32 3.81 -16.02 11.55
CA LEU A 32 4.30 -14.64 11.64
C LEU A 32 4.45 -14.00 10.26
N ILE A 33 5.00 -14.72 9.27
CA ILE A 33 5.13 -14.22 7.89
C ILE A 33 3.75 -13.98 7.29
N LEU A 34 2.81 -14.90 7.47
CA LEU A 34 1.44 -14.76 6.96
C LEU A 34 0.70 -13.65 7.68
N LEU A 35 0.86 -13.49 8.98
CA LEU A 35 0.26 -12.41 9.76
C LEU A 35 0.83 -11.06 9.33
N LEU A 36 2.15 -10.95 9.20
CA LEU A 36 2.81 -9.75 8.71
C LEU A 36 2.38 -9.46 7.27
N GLY A 37 2.34 -10.47 6.42
CA GLY A 37 1.83 -10.35 5.05
C GLY A 37 0.36 -9.95 4.99
N ALA A 38 -0.49 -10.38 5.93
CA ALA A 38 -1.88 -9.94 5.98
C ALA A 38 -2.01 -8.51 6.53
N MET A 39 -1.17 -8.13 7.50
CA MET A 39 -1.15 -6.79 8.09
C MET A 39 -0.58 -5.73 7.15
N TYR A 40 0.39 -6.10 6.30
CA TYR A 40 1.16 -5.17 5.47
C TYR A 40 1.11 -5.49 3.96
N GLY A 41 0.48 -6.58 3.56
CA GLY A 41 0.47 -7.08 2.17
C GLY A 41 -0.90 -7.01 1.49
N GLY A 42 -1.87 -6.28 2.07
CA GLY A 42 -2.84 -5.62 1.21
C GLY A 42 -2.07 -4.63 0.33
N GLY A 43 -2.19 -4.74 -0.99
CA GLY A 43 -1.47 -3.89 -1.94
C GLY A 43 -1.51 -2.42 -1.51
N PHE A 44 -0.47 -1.66 -1.87
CA PHE A 44 -0.43 -0.22 -1.64
C PHE A 44 -1.47 0.43 -2.57
N ASP A 45 -2.76 0.27 -2.23
CA ASP A 45 -3.87 0.92 -2.89
C ASP A 45 -3.72 2.40 -2.58
N THR A 46 -2.94 3.07 -3.44
CA THR A 46 -2.41 4.39 -3.24
C THR A 46 -3.59 5.34 -3.27
N LYS A 47 -3.92 5.93 -2.14
CA LYS A 47 -5.05 6.82 -2.02
C LYS A 47 -4.63 8.21 -2.45
N VAL A 48 -5.11 8.64 -3.60
CA VAL A 48 -4.87 10.00 -4.11
C VAL A 48 -6.11 10.83 -3.84
N GLY A 49 -5.98 11.81 -2.96
CA GLY A 49 -7.02 12.82 -2.77
C GLY A 49 -6.96 13.83 -3.92
N VAL A 50 -8.09 14.11 -4.56
CA VAL A 50 -8.17 15.05 -5.68
C VAL A 50 -9.10 16.21 -5.32
N LEU A 51 -8.62 17.43 -5.55
CA LEU A 51 -9.41 18.65 -5.47
C LEU A 51 -9.41 19.33 -6.84
N VAL A 52 -10.59 19.59 -7.39
CA VAL A 52 -10.75 20.44 -8.58
C VAL A 52 -11.27 21.79 -8.14
N GLU A 53 -10.47 22.83 -8.35
CA GLU A 53 -10.87 24.18 -8.00
C GLU A 53 -11.72 24.82 -9.10
N GLY A 54 -12.79 25.51 -8.68
CA GLY A 54 -13.69 26.19 -9.61
C GLY A 54 -14.59 25.20 -10.40
N PRO A 55 -15.05 25.59 -11.62
CA PRO A 55 -16.03 24.80 -12.36
C PRO A 55 -15.44 23.52 -13.00
N GLY A 56 -14.13 23.28 -12.90
CA GLY A 56 -13.45 22.20 -13.61
C GLY A 56 -13.41 22.40 -15.13
N GLY A 57 -13.23 21.30 -15.86
CA GLY A 57 -13.23 21.28 -17.31
C GLY A 57 -12.85 19.91 -17.89
N PRO A 58 -13.07 19.68 -19.20
CA PRO A 58 -12.78 18.41 -19.85
C PRO A 58 -11.34 17.90 -19.70
N LEU A 59 -10.35 18.79 -19.61
CA LEU A 59 -8.95 18.41 -19.40
C LEU A 59 -8.68 18.05 -17.94
N ALA A 60 -9.27 18.78 -16.98
CA ALA A 60 -9.26 18.39 -15.58
C ALA A 60 -9.88 16.99 -15.39
N ASP A 61 -11.06 16.74 -15.95
CA ASP A 61 -11.75 15.45 -15.88
C ASP A 61 -10.90 14.33 -16.50
N ARG A 62 -10.22 14.63 -17.62
CA ARG A 62 -9.29 13.69 -18.26
C ARG A 62 -8.08 13.37 -17.39
N LEU A 63 -7.56 14.35 -16.65
CA LEU A 63 -6.48 14.12 -15.69
C LEU A 63 -6.96 13.23 -14.55
N VAL A 64 -8.14 13.50 -13.97
CA VAL A 64 -8.71 12.65 -12.91
C VAL A 64 -8.92 11.22 -13.41
N ALA A 65 -9.53 11.05 -14.58
CA ALA A 65 -9.72 9.73 -15.18
C ALA A 65 -8.40 8.99 -15.45
N ALA A 66 -7.35 9.71 -15.84
CA ALA A 66 -6.02 9.10 -16.04
C ALA A 66 -5.37 8.64 -14.73
N VAL A 67 -5.69 9.30 -13.60
CA VAL A 67 -5.23 8.88 -12.27
C VAL A 67 -6.05 7.69 -11.76
N GLU A 68 -7.37 7.67 -12.03
CA GLU A 68 -8.26 6.55 -11.70
C GLU A 68 -7.91 5.26 -12.45
N ASP A 69 -7.34 5.36 -13.66
CA ASP A 69 -6.95 4.21 -14.48
C ASP A 69 -5.59 3.60 -14.06
N LEU A 70 -4.90 4.20 -13.09
CA LEU A 70 -3.64 3.64 -12.57
C LEU A 70 -3.91 2.38 -11.74
N ASP A 71 -3.12 1.33 -11.99
CA ASP A 71 -3.14 0.13 -11.17
C ASP A 71 -2.85 0.46 -9.70
N GLU A 72 -3.57 -0.20 -8.78
CA GLU A 72 -3.43 -0.02 -7.33
C GLU A 72 -3.58 1.43 -6.87
N THR A 73 -4.43 2.23 -7.52
CA THR A 73 -4.72 3.62 -7.14
C THR A 73 -6.21 3.82 -6.88
N THR A 74 -6.54 4.41 -5.74
CA THR A 74 -7.91 4.82 -5.42
C THR A 74 -7.99 6.34 -5.35
N VAL A 75 -8.82 6.95 -6.20
CA VAL A 75 -9.07 8.39 -6.19
C VAL A 75 -10.21 8.75 -5.23
N VAL A 76 -10.01 9.79 -4.42
CA VAL A 76 -11.02 10.32 -3.51
C VAL A 76 -11.17 11.82 -3.75
N ALA A 77 -12.37 12.25 -4.15
CA ALA A 77 -12.65 13.67 -4.35
C ALA A 77 -12.78 14.43 -3.00
N TYR A 78 -12.25 15.65 -2.96
CA TYR A 78 -12.33 16.59 -1.85
C TYR A 78 -12.86 17.93 -2.32
N ASP A 79 -13.66 18.59 -1.47
CA ASP A 79 -14.32 19.86 -1.80
C ASP A 79 -13.49 21.11 -1.42
N SER A 80 -12.41 20.93 -0.66
CA SER A 80 -11.58 22.06 -0.21
C SER A 80 -10.13 21.66 0.06
N GLU A 81 -9.21 22.59 -0.20
CA GLU A 81 -7.77 22.40 0.05
C GLU A 81 -7.49 22.07 1.53
N PRO A 82 -8.10 22.73 2.54
CA PRO A 82 -7.90 22.36 3.94
C PRO A 82 -8.30 20.90 4.23
N SER A 83 -9.40 20.41 3.65
CA SER A 83 -9.85 19.02 3.85
C SER A 83 -8.89 18.01 3.22
N LEU A 84 -8.31 18.35 2.07
CA LEU A 84 -7.33 17.52 1.38
C LEU A 84 -6.00 17.47 2.16
N ILE A 85 -5.50 18.62 2.60
CA ILE A 85 -4.29 18.71 3.43
C ILE A 85 -4.46 17.88 4.70
N ASP A 86 -5.60 18.02 5.36
CA ASP A 86 -5.95 17.33 6.59
C ASP A 86 -6.14 15.81 6.39
N ALA A 87 -6.52 15.37 5.17
CA ALA A 87 -6.54 13.96 4.81
C ALA A 87 -5.13 13.39 4.65
N VAL A 88 -4.24 14.09 3.96
CA VAL A 88 -2.84 13.69 3.77
C VAL A 88 -2.09 13.66 5.10
N GLN A 89 -2.22 14.70 5.93
CA GLN A 89 -1.56 14.78 7.24
C GLN A 89 -1.93 13.66 8.20
N ARG A 90 -3.15 13.13 8.08
CA ARG A 90 -3.67 12.05 8.94
C ARG A 90 -3.55 10.67 8.29
N GLY A 91 -2.86 10.56 7.16
CA GLY A 91 -2.66 9.30 6.44
C GLY A 91 -3.94 8.68 5.91
N ARG A 92 -4.99 9.48 5.64
CA ARG A 92 -6.20 9.00 4.95
C ARG A 92 -6.04 9.00 3.42
N ALA A 93 -5.14 9.85 2.92
CA ALA A 93 -4.65 9.85 1.55
C ALA A 93 -3.11 9.82 1.61
N ASP A 94 -2.51 9.09 0.68
CA ASP A 94 -1.04 8.99 0.54
C ASP A 94 -0.47 10.21 -0.19
N GLY A 95 -1.29 10.87 -1.00
CA GLY A 95 -0.97 12.12 -1.68
C GLY A 95 -2.20 12.97 -2.00
N GLY A 96 -1.97 14.25 -2.28
CA GLY A 96 -3.01 15.19 -2.70
C GLY A 96 -2.68 15.81 -4.05
N LEU A 97 -3.66 15.81 -4.97
CA LEU A 97 -3.61 16.47 -6.27
C LEU A 97 -4.59 17.64 -6.27
N VAL A 98 -4.07 18.85 -6.39
CA VAL A 98 -4.89 20.07 -6.57
C VAL A 98 -4.85 20.45 -8.05
N ILE A 99 -6.01 20.48 -8.67
CA ILE A 99 -6.21 20.97 -10.04
C ILE A 99 -6.71 22.42 -9.93
N PRO A 100 -5.87 23.42 -10.27
CA PRO A 100 -6.19 24.81 -10.03
C PRO A 100 -7.32 25.32 -10.94
N SER A 101 -8.00 26.36 -10.49
CA SER A 101 -9.01 27.00 -11.31
C SER A 101 -8.41 27.53 -12.62
N GLY A 102 -9.08 27.29 -13.75
CA GLY A 102 -8.57 27.68 -15.06
C GLY A 102 -7.53 26.71 -15.67
N TYR A 103 -7.31 25.53 -15.07
CA TYR A 103 -6.42 24.48 -15.59
C TYR A 103 -6.58 24.23 -17.09
N ASP A 104 -7.82 24.05 -17.55
CA ASP A 104 -8.12 23.80 -18.96
C ASP A 104 -7.67 24.94 -19.87
N ALA A 105 -7.98 26.19 -19.49
CA ALA A 105 -7.60 27.37 -20.27
C ALA A 105 -6.07 27.52 -20.33
N ALA A 106 -5.40 27.34 -19.18
CA ALA A 106 -3.94 27.40 -19.10
C ALA A 106 -3.26 26.33 -19.97
N LEU A 107 -3.80 25.11 -20.02
CA LEU A 107 -3.28 24.05 -20.89
C LEU A 107 -3.47 24.36 -22.38
N VAL A 108 -4.65 24.88 -22.77
CA VAL A 108 -4.94 25.23 -24.17
C VAL A 108 -4.06 26.39 -24.65
N GLU A 109 -3.74 27.34 -23.78
CA GLU A 109 -2.85 28.47 -24.09
C GLU A 109 -1.35 28.10 -24.08
N GLY A 110 -1.02 26.84 -23.75
CA GLY A 110 0.35 26.34 -23.76
C GLY A 110 1.14 26.56 -22.46
N GLY A 111 0.46 26.82 -21.34
CA GLY A 111 1.05 26.84 -19.99
C GLY A 111 1.96 28.04 -19.71
N ARG A 112 1.56 29.25 -20.12
CA ARG A 112 2.33 30.49 -19.88
C ARG A 112 2.09 31.09 -18.51
#